data_AF-A0A8C9YES8-F1
#
_entry.id   AF-A0A8C9YES8-F1
#
_cell.length_a   1.000
_cell.length_b   1.000
_cell.length_c   1.000
_cell.angle_alpha   90.00
_cell.angle_beta   90.00
_cell.angle_gamma   90.00
#
_symmetry.space_group_name_H-M   'P 1'
#
loop_
_entity.id
_entity.type
_entity.pdbx_description
1 polymer ?
#
loop_
_entity_poly.entity_id
_entity_poly.type
_entity_poly.pdbx_seq_one_letter_code
_entity_poly.pdbx_strand_id
1 'polypeptide(L)'
;MCNYLHRPTEDRPSKCTKVGIRAEWTPTPACEPIPCKLTLPPLEGTRYESVSRNRFLPGETLRVICGEKYGISNNQEVVTMCKEDGEWTIRPVCTEVVCSNERPQHVYSWDVSYWRNQPKMGETKRYRCERGYMSKDGATQATCTRNGWTPNPLCQVLESVGCGSPPPLTDGDIKYTVKSNYSHQERVEFMCQRYYTMEGGPHRTCINGEWTGQMRCLKPCIVNEDVYRQHNITLKSSDSTFFTHDEIVEFRCARGVPVGAVAMRQRCNGGVILLPTCQ
;
A
#
# COMPACT_ATOMS: atom_id res chain seq x y z
N MET A 1 -4.43 50.49 -34.71
CA MET A 1 -4.36 49.03 -34.48
C MET A 1 -4.76 48.77 -33.04
N CYS A 2 -5.59 47.77 -32.79
CA CYS A 2 -5.95 47.36 -31.43
C CYS A 2 -4.86 46.47 -30.82
N ASN A 3 -4.85 46.31 -29.50
CA ASN A 3 -3.99 45.33 -28.83
C ASN A 3 -4.51 43.90 -29.06
N TYR A 4 -3.76 42.88 -28.66
CA TYR A 4 -4.15 41.48 -28.90
C TYR A 4 -5.40 41.01 -28.12
N LEU A 5 -5.91 41.80 -27.17
CA LEU A 5 -7.12 41.52 -26.39
C LEU A 5 -8.38 42.16 -26.99
N HIS A 6 -8.22 43.03 -27.99
CA HIS A 6 -9.30 43.77 -28.60
C HIS A 6 -9.22 43.68 -30.13
N ARG A 7 -10.37 43.69 -30.79
CA ARG A 7 -10.44 43.77 -32.25
C ARG A 7 -11.05 45.09 -32.71
N PRO A 8 -10.73 45.57 -33.92
CA PRO A 8 -11.42 46.72 -34.50
C PRO A 8 -12.93 46.46 -34.55
N THR A 9 -13.73 47.48 -34.23
CA THR A 9 -15.20 47.41 -34.33
C THR A 9 -15.67 47.26 -35.78
N GLU A 10 -14.86 47.70 -36.74
CA GLU A 10 -15.12 47.53 -38.16
C GLU A 10 -13.91 46.89 -38.84
N ASP A 11 -14.17 45.91 -39.73
CA ASP A 11 -13.12 45.22 -40.49
C ASP A 11 -12.38 46.15 -41.47
N ARG A 12 -13.02 47.27 -41.87
CA ARG A 12 -12.40 48.25 -42.77
C ARG A 12 -11.41 49.15 -41.99
N PRO A 13 -10.19 49.36 -42.51
CA PRO A 13 -9.21 50.21 -41.85
C PRO A 13 -9.66 51.67 -41.85
N SER A 14 -9.55 52.32 -40.69
CA SER A 14 -9.79 53.76 -40.54
C SER A 14 -8.87 54.56 -41.46
N LYS A 15 -9.45 55.46 -42.27
CA LYS A 15 -8.70 56.43 -43.08
C LYS A 15 -8.97 57.83 -42.58
N CYS A 16 -7.92 58.64 -42.51
CA CYS A 16 -8.06 60.06 -42.20
C CYS A 16 -8.50 60.80 -43.48
N THR A 17 -9.67 61.42 -43.44
CA THR A 17 -10.24 62.21 -44.53
C THR A 17 -10.41 63.66 -44.10
N LYS A 18 -10.25 64.60 -45.05
CA LYS A 18 -10.44 66.03 -44.80
C LYS A 18 -11.91 66.39 -45.02
N VAL A 19 -12.59 66.77 -43.95
CA VAL A 19 -14.00 67.21 -43.97
C VAL A 19 -14.01 68.71 -43.65
N GLY A 20 -14.07 69.54 -44.69
CA GLY A 20 -13.95 71.00 -44.57
C GLY A 20 -12.57 71.43 -44.06
N ILE A 21 -12.53 72.11 -42.92
CA ILE A 21 -11.28 72.55 -42.25
C ILE A 21 -10.76 71.54 -41.22
N ARG A 22 -11.47 70.42 -40.99
CA ARG A 22 -11.11 69.40 -39.99
C ARG A 22 -10.64 68.12 -40.66
N ALA A 23 -9.80 67.37 -39.95
CA ALA A 23 -9.41 66.01 -40.30
C ALA A 23 -10.22 65.04 -39.43
N GLU A 24 -10.95 64.13 -40.07
CA GLU A 24 -11.80 63.15 -39.38
C GLU A 24 -11.41 61.72 -39.83
N TRP A 25 -11.56 60.76 -38.93
CA TRP A 25 -11.34 59.36 -39.25
C TRP A 25 -12.63 58.71 -39.71
N THR A 26 -12.58 57.98 -40.82
CA THR A 26 -13.74 57.24 -41.33
C THR A 26 -13.31 55.80 -41.66
N PRO A 27 -13.87 54.78 -40.97
CA PRO A 27 -14.66 54.87 -39.73
C PRO A 27 -13.83 55.35 -38.54
N THR A 28 -14.51 55.83 -37.49
CA THR A 28 -13.88 56.17 -36.21
C THR A 28 -13.13 54.93 -35.67
N PRO A 29 -11.83 55.03 -35.35
CA PRO A 29 -11.08 53.90 -34.82
C PRO A 29 -11.61 53.58 -33.42
N ALA A 30 -12.30 52.45 -33.29
CA ALA A 30 -12.75 51.91 -32.03
C ALA A 30 -12.34 50.44 -31.91
N CYS A 31 -12.07 50.01 -30.68
CA CYS A 31 -11.65 48.65 -30.35
C CYS A 31 -12.67 48.06 -29.38
N GLU A 32 -13.11 46.83 -29.64
CA GLU A 32 -14.00 46.08 -28.75
C GLU A 32 -13.29 44.83 -28.20
N PRO A 33 -13.63 44.37 -26.98
CA PRO A 33 -13.09 43.12 -26.45
C PRO A 33 -13.40 41.94 -27.37
N ILE A 34 -12.49 40.98 -27.46
CA ILE A 34 -12.69 39.77 -28.27
C ILE A 34 -13.66 38.83 -27.52
N PRO A 35 -14.87 38.56 -28.05
CA PRO A 35 -15.82 37.70 -27.37
C PRO A 35 -15.52 36.22 -27.64
N CYS A 36 -15.74 35.38 -26.64
CA CYS A 36 -15.74 33.94 -26.81
C CYS A 36 -16.99 33.51 -27.60
N LYS A 37 -16.77 32.65 -28.60
CA LYS A 37 -17.85 32.07 -29.40
C LYS A 37 -18.29 30.73 -28.80
N LEU A 38 -19.59 30.52 -28.74
CA LEU A 38 -20.21 29.26 -28.35
C LEU A 38 -20.75 28.54 -29.58
N THR A 39 -20.51 27.24 -29.68
CA THR A 39 -21.04 26.41 -30.77
C THR A 39 -22.51 26.08 -30.51
N LEU A 40 -23.39 26.58 -31.39
CA LEU A 40 -24.83 26.28 -31.41
C LEU A 40 -25.22 25.71 -32.78
N PRO A 41 -26.02 24.62 -32.84
CA PRO A 41 -26.54 23.84 -31.70
C PRO A 41 -25.43 23.12 -30.91
N PRO A 42 -25.67 22.76 -29.63
CA PRO A 42 -24.69 22.02 -28.83
C PRO A 42 -24.30 20.70 -29.50
N LEU A 43 -23.03 20.32 -29.39
CA LEU A 43 -22.55 19.01 -29.85
C LEU A 43 -23.13 17.88 -28.98
N GLU A 44 -23.13 16.66 -29.52
CA GLU A 44 -23.67 15.50 -28.84
C GLU A 44 -23.11 15.35 -27.42
N GLY A 45 -23.98 15.07 -26.45
CA GLY A 45 -23.59 14.95 -25.06
C GLY A 45 -23.28 16.27 -24.34
N THR A 46 -23.33 17.42 -25.01
CA THR A 46 -23.14 18.74 -24.40
C THR A 46 -24.46 19.47 -24.27
N ARG A 47 -24.75 20.03 -23.09
CA ARG A 47 -25.89 20.90 -22.85
C ARG A 47 -25.44 22.15 -22.10
N TYR A 48 -25.98 23.30 -22.47
CA TYR A 48 -25.72 24.56 -21.78
C TYR A 48 -26.92 24.95 -20.93
N GLU A 49 -26.67 25.51 -19.75
CA GLU A 49 -27.74 26.01 -18.88
C GLU A 49 -28.24 27.37 -19.40
N SER A 50 -29.49 27.41 -19.87
CA SER A 50 -30.25 28.64 -20.15
C SER A 50 -29.54 29.64 -21.09
N VAL A 51 -29.00 29.16 -22.21
CA VAL A 51 -28.27 30.02 -23.17
C VAL A 51 -29.10 30.33 -24.41
N SER A 52 -29.35 31.63 -24.65
CA SER A 52 -30.00 32.16 -25.86
C SER A 52 -29.03 32.86 -26.83
N ARG A 53 -27.76 33.03 -26.45
CA ARG A 53 -26.73 33.76 -27.22
C ARG A 53 -25.49 32.91 -27.47
N ASN A 54 -24.75 33.20 -28.54
CA ASN A 54 -23.52 32.49 -28.90
C ASN A 54 -22.23 33.31 -28.72
N ARG A 55 -22.31 34.51 -28.15
CA ARG A 55 -21.17 35.40 -27.92
C ARG A 55 -21.13 35.81 -26.45
N PHE A 56 -19.97 35.65 -25.84
CA PHE A 56 -19.73 35.97 -24.43
C PHE A 56 -18.55 36.92 -24.32
N LEU A 57 -18.72 38.01 -23.58
CA LEU A 57 -17.65 38.97 -23.32
C LEU A 57 -16.68 38.42 -22.25
N PRO A 58 -15.43 38.92 -22.20
CA PRO A 58 -14.50 38.54 -21.15
C PRO A 58 -15.09 38.69 -19.73
N GLY A 59 -14.81 37.72 -18.88
CA GLY A 59 -15.35 37.61 -17.52
C GLY A 59 -16.71 36.93 -17.41
N GLU A 60 -17.46 36.76 -18.51
CA GLU A 60 -18.73 36.05 -18.47
C GLU A 60 -18.52 34.53 -18.33
N THR A 61 -19.40 33.89 -17.58
CA THR A 61 -19.33 32.45 -17.28
C THR A 61 -20.43 31.66 -17.97
N LEU A 62 -20.12 30.40 -18.29
CA LEU A 62 -21.02 29.44 -18.90
C LEU A 62 -20.99 28.13 -18.12
N ARG A 63 -22.16 27.66 -17.68
CA ARG A 63 -22.32 26.33 -17.10
C ARG A 63 -22.60 25.31 -18.21
N VAL A 64 -21.75 24.30 -18.27
CA VAL A 64 -21.83 23.19 -19.22
C VAL A 64 -22.20 21.93 -18.46
N ILE A 65 -23.24 21.24 -18.91
CA ILE A 65 -23.75 19.99 -18.37
C ILE A 65 -23.52 18.91 -19.42
N CYS A 66 -22.79 17.87 -19.05
CA CYS A 66 -22.49 16.73 -19.91
C CYS A 66 -23.49 15.60 -19.68
N GLY A 67 -23.84 14.90 -20.76
CA GLY A 67 -24.63 13.67 -20.71
C GLY A 67 -23.92 12.56 -19.94
N GLU A 68 -24.62 11.48 -19.61
CA GLU A 68 -24.13 10.41 -18.73
C GLU A 68 -22.76 9.82 -19.12
N LYS A 69 -22.55 9.57 -20.42
CA LYS A 69 -21.33 9.00 -21.00
C LYS A 69 -20.28 10.04 -21.42
N TYR A 70 -20.58 11.32 -21.22
CA TYR A 70 -19.76 12.43 -21.66
C TYR A 70 -19.23 13.22 -20.46
N GLY A 71 -18.11 13.92 -20.65
CA GLY A 71 -17.53 14.74 -19.60
C GLY A 71 -16.50 15.72 -20.15
N ILE A 72 -16.17 16.70 -19.31
CA ILE A 72 -15.04 17.60 -19.53
C ILE A 72 -14.04 17.33 -18.41
N SER A 73 -12.85 16.82 -18.77
CA SER A 73 -11.91 16.26 -17.79
C SER A 73 -12.60 15.26 -16.85
N ASN A 74 -13.47 14.41 -17.40
CA ASN A 74 -14.32 13.46 -16.68
C ASN A 74 -15.35 14.06 -15.71
N ASN A 75 -15.56 15.37 -15.67
CA ASN A 75 -16.63 15.98 -14.87
C ASN A 75 -17.94 16.08 -15.66
N GLN A 76 -19.06 15.85 -14.98
CA GLN A 76 -20.40 15.97 -15.55
C GLN A 76 -20.88 17.41 -15.69
N GLU A 77 -20.32 18.30 -14.90
CA GLU A 77 -20.75 19.69 -14.86
C GLU A 77 -19.53 20.56 -14.57
N VAL A 78 -19.34 21.57 -15.41
CA VAL A 78 -18.24 22.52 -15.27
C VAL A 78 -18.72 23.91 -15.59
N VAL A 79 -18.18 24.88 -14.86
CA VAL A 79 -18.33 26.30 -15.18
C VAL A 79 -17.05 26.74 -15.86
N THR A 80 -17.18 27.26 -17.08
CA THR A 80 -16.08 27.87 -17.83
C THR A 80 -16.28 29.37 -17.93
N MET A 81 -15.21 30.13 -18.10
CA MET A 81 -15.23 31.58 -18.18
C MET A 81 -14.58 32.05 -19.48
N CYS A 82 -15.12 33.09 -20.08
CA CYS A 82 -14.50 33.73 -21.23
C CYS A 82 -13.31 34.57 -20.77
N LYS A 83 -12.12 34.32 -21.32
CA LYS A 83 -10.92 35.09 -21.02
C LYS A 83 -10.83 36.33 -21.92
N GLU A 84 -9.95 37.25 -21.56
CA GLU A 84 -9.66 38.48 -22.31
C GLU A 84 -9.12 38.23 -23.73
N ASP A 85 -8.52 37.06 -23.97
CA ASP A 85 -8.00 36.65 -25.28
C ASP A 85 -9.08 36.05 -26.21
N GLY A 86 -10.34 35.98 -25.74
CA GLY A 86 -11.45 35.37 -26.49
C GLY A 86 -11.48 33.85 -26.45
N GLU A 87 -10.63 33.22 -25.64
CA GLU A 87 -10.64 31.78 -25.40
C GLU A 87 -11.36 31.43 -24.10
N TRP A 88 -12.00 30.26 -24.07
CA TRP A 88 -12.59 29.75 -22.84
C TRP A 88 -11.51 29.21 -21.88
N THR A 89 -11.69 29.37 -20.57
CA THR A 89 -10.79 28.73 -19.58
C THR A 89 -10.79 27.21 -19.73
N ILE A 90 -11.96 26.65 -20.01
CA ILE A 90 -12.15 25.24 -20.38
C ILE A 90 -13.04 25.22 -21.62
N ARG A 91 -12.61 24.52 -22.66
CA ARG A 91 -13.40 24.39 -23.89
C ARG A 91 -14.79 23.81 -23.55
N PRO A 92 -15.90 24.51 -23.86
CA PRO A 92 -17.25 24.12 -23.43
C PRO A 92 -17.85 23.02 -24.31
N VAL A 93 -17.11 21.94 -24.54
CA VAL A 93 -17.52 20.81 -25.36
C VAL A 93 -17.25 19.53 -24.60
N CYS A 94 -18.30 18.78 -24.31
CA CYS A 94 -18.18 17.48 -23.66
C CYS A 94 -17.67 16.44 -24.65
N THR A 95 -16.80 15.56 -24.18
CA THR A 95 -16.26 14.42 -24.95
C THR A 95 -16.65 13.12 -24.28
N GLU A 96 -16.73 12.02 -25.02
CA GLU A 96 -16.99 10.70 -24.43
C GLU A 96 -15.94 10.39 -23.35
N VAL A 97 -16.40 9.86 -22.21
CA VAL A 97 -15.51 9.43 -21.13
C VAL A 97 -14.88 8.09 -21.49
N VAL A 98 -13.56 8.06 -21.39
CA VAL A 98 -12.72 6.93 -21.78
C VAL A 98 -11.71 6.62 -20.68
N CYS A 99 -11.29 5.36 -20.58
CA CYS A 99 -10.29 4.91 -19.62
C CYS A 99 -8.91 4.70 -20.26
N SER A 100 -7.86 4.80 -19.45
CA SER A 100 -6.48 4.60 -19.92
C SER A 100 -6.26 3.18 -20.45
N ASN A 101 -5.48 3.08 -21.54
CA ASN A 101 -4.98 1.81 -22.06
C ASN A 101 -3.80 1.27 -21.26
N GLU A 102 -3.17 2.12 -20.45
CA GLU A 102 -1.99 1.74 -19.67
C GLU A 102 -2.32 0.61 -18.70
N ARG A 103 -1.39 -0.33 -18.58
CA ARG A 103 -1.52 -1.45 -17.67
C ARG A 103 -1.40 -0.94 -16.22
N PRO A 104 -2.42 -1.14 -15.37
CA PRO A 104 -2.35 -0.71 -13.97
C PRO A 104 -1.26 -1.45 -13.19
N GLN A 105 -0.85 -0.87 -12.07
CA GLN A 105 0.19 -1.43 -11.22
C GLN A 105 -0.21 -2.81 -10.67
N HIS A 106 0.76 -3.72 -10.58
CA HIS A 106 0.59 -5.08 -10.07
C HIS A 106 -0.39 -5.98 -10.85
N VAL A 107 -0.76 -5.58 -12.06
CA VAL A 107 -1.52 -6.39 -13.01
C VAL A 107 -0.53 -7.03 -13.99
N TYR A 108 -0.45 -8.36 -14.01
CA TYR A 108 0.41 -9.05 -14.98
C TYR A 108 -0.32 -9.33 -16.30
N SER A 109 -1.61 -9.69 -16.24
CA SER A 109 -2.46 -9.98 -17.39
C SER A 109 -3.48 -8.86 -17.54
N TRP A 110 -3.46 -8.15 -18.67
CA TRP A 110 -4.34 -7.01 -18.92
C TRP A 110 -4.95 -7.09 -20.32
N ASP A 111 -6.27 -7.29 -20.38
CA ASP A 111 -7.01 -7.46 -21.64
C ASP A 111 -7.39 -6.10 -22.26
N VAL A 112 -6.46 -5.16 -22.27
CA VAL A 112 -6.57 -3.90 -23.01
C VAL A 112 -5.34 -3.74 -23.87
N SER A 113 -5.56 -3.62 -25.18
CA SER A 113 -4.48 -3.40 -26.12
C SER A 113 -4.04 -1.94 -26.07
N TYR A 114 -2.75 -1.72 -25.82
CA TYR A 114 -2.14 -0.39 -25.80
C TYR A 114 -2.38 0.40 -27.10
N TRP A 115 -2.42 -0.29 -28.24
CA TRP A 115 -2.53 0.29 -29.59
C TRP A 115 -3.96 0.48 -30.10
N ARG A 116 -4.98 0.06 -29.33
CA ARG A 116 -6.38 0.20 -29.72
C ARG A 116 -7.01 1.48 -29.16
N ASN A 117 -8.21 1.78 -29.66
CA ASN A 117 -9.04 2.85 -29.11
C ASN A 117 -9.24 2.66 -27.61
N GLN A 118 -9.26 3.78 -26.88
CA GLN A 118 -9.48 3.77 -25.45
C GLN A 118 -10.85 3.19 -25.11
N PRO A 119 -10.95 2.31 -24.10
CA PRO A 119 -12.23 1.75 -23.67
C PRO A 119 -13.19 2.83 -23.21
N LYS A 120 -14.43 2.74 -23.71
CA LYS A 120 -15.49 3.69 -23.36
C LYS A 120 -16.11 3.34 -22.00
N MET A 121 -16.70 4.35 -21.35
CA MET A 121 -17.45 4.16 -20.11
C MET A 121 -18.49 3.03 -20.25
N GLY A 122 -18.49 2.09 -19.30
CA GLY A 122 -19.33 0.90 -19.29
C GLY A 122 -18.67 -0.36 -19.87
N GLU A 123 -17.56 -0.25 -20.59
CA GLU A 123 -16.82 -1.44 -21.06
C GLU A 123 -16.15 -2.18 -19.89
N THR A 124 -16.17 -3.51 -19.96
CA THR A 124 -15.45 -4.37 -19.02
C THR A 124 -14.29 -5.09 -19.68
N LYS A 125 -13.18 -5.24 -18.95
CA LYS A 125 -11.94 -5.87 -19.43
C LYS A 125 -11.41 -6.83 -18.37
N ARG A 126 -10.88 -7.98 -18.80
CA ARG A 126 -10.35 -8.99 -17.87
C ARG A 126 -8.94 -8.62 -17.40
N TYR A 127 -8.65 -8.91 -16.14
CA TYR A 127 -7.30 -8.73 -15.60
C TYR A 127 -6.89 -9.87 -14.65
N ARG A 128 -5.58 -10.01 -14.40
CA ARG A 128 -5.04 -10.88 -13.36
C ARG A 128 -3.86 -10.24 -12.64
N CYS A 129 -3.83 -10.35 -11.32
CA CYS A 129 -2.82 -9.76 -10.45
C CYS A 129 -1.52 -10.57 -10.44
N GLU A 130 -0.40 -9.86 -10.33
CA GLU A 130 0.93 -10.42 -10.09
C GLU A 130 0.99 -11.28 -8.82
N ARG A 131 2.00 -12.14 -8.71
CA ARG A 131 2.21 -12.97 -7.52
C ARG A 131 2.40 -12.07 -6.30
N GLY A 132 1.65 -12.35 -5.22
CA GLY A 132 1.67 -11.54 -3.98
C GLY A 132 0.60 -10.44 -3.92
N TYR A 133 -0.19 -10.26 -4.98
CA TYR A 133 -1.30 -9.31 -5.04
C TYR A 133 -2.62 -10.04 -5.32
N MET A 134 -3.73 -9.50 -4.81
CA MET A 134 -5.06 -10.03 -5.04
C MET A 134 -5.97 -8.96 -5.60
N SER A 135 -6.98 -9.39 -6.35
CA SER A 135 -8.06 -8.50 -6.74
C SER A 135 -8.96 -8.21 -5.56
N LYS A 136 -9.46 -6.98 -5.51
CA LYS A 136 -10.46 -6.56 -4.53
C LYS A 136 -11.71 -7.44 -4.69
N ASP A 137 -12.16 -8.06 -3.60
CA ASP A 137 -13.34 -8.94 -3.53
C ASP A 137 -13.34 -10.10 -4.54
N GLY A 138 -12.16 -10.52 -5.03
CA GLY A 138 -12.04 -11.57 -6.04
C GLY A 138 -12.48 -11.16 -7.45
N ALA A 139 -12.63 -9.85 -7.72
CA ALA A 139 -12.99 -9.34 -9.03
C ALA A 139 -11.97 -9.78 -10.11
N THR A 140 -12.46 -10.24 -11.27
CA THR A 140 -11.59 -10.62 -12.41
C THR A 140 -11.77 -9.70 -13.62
N GLN A 141 -12.68 -8.74 -13.51
CA GLN A 141 -13.01 -7.79 -14.55
C GLN A 141 -12.92 -6.37 -13.98
N ALA A 142 -12.33 -5.48 -14.77
CA ALA A 142 -12.28 -4.05 -14.53
C ALA A 142 -13.35 -3.38 -15.40
N THR A 143 -14.16 -2.52 -14.81
CA THR A 143 -15.18 -1.75 -15.53
C THR A 143 -14.69 -0.32 -15.71
N CYS A 144 -14.77 0.21 -16.93
CA CYS A 144 -14.46 1.60 -17.19
C CYS A 144 -15.59 2.48 -16.65
N THR A 145 -15.27 3.34 -15.70
CA THR A 145 -16.20 4.30 -15.10
C THR A 145 -15.72 5.71 -15.35
N ARG A 146 -16.51 6.70 -14.95
CA ARG A 146 -16.11 8.10 -15.01
C ARG A 146 -14.82 8.40 -14.25
N ASN A 147 -14.58 7.67 -13.16
CA ASN A 147 -13.40 7.84 -12.31
C ASN A 147 -12.23 6.95 -12.75
N GLY A 148 -12.31 6.35 -13.94
CA GLY A 148 -11.34 5.38 -14.44
C GLY A 148 -11.74 3.92 -14.18
N TRP A 149 -10.76 3.03 -14.18
CA TRP A 149 -10.97 1.59 -13.97
C TRP A 149 -11.43 1.28 -12.55
N THR A 150 -12.51 0.51 -12.42
CA THR A 150 -13.01 0.01 -11.14
C THR A 150 -12.99 -1.53 -11.12
N PRO A 151 -12.51 -2.18 -10.04
CA PRO A 151 -12.06 -1.60 -8.77
C PRO A 151 -10.75 -0.79 -8.86
N ASN A 152 -10.55 0.17 -7.96
CA ASN A 152 -9.31 0.97 -7.87
C ASN A 152 -8.79 0.94 -6.42
N PRO A 153 -7.56 0.41 -6.16
CA PRO A 153 -6.69 -0.28 -7.11
C PRO A 153 -7.30 -1.60 -7.58
N LEU A 154 -6.94 -2.04 -8.80
CA LEU A 154 -7.38 -3.35 -9.32
C LEU A 154 -6.75 -4.50 -8.53
N CYS A 155 -5.46 -4.36 -8.23
CA CYS A 155 -4.67 -5.33 -7.49
C CYS A 155 -4.13 -4.64 -6.25
N GLN A 156 -4.42 -5.20 -5.08
CA GLN A 156 -3.91 -4.75 -3.80
C GLN A 156 -2.98 -5.80 -3.23
N VAL A 157 -2.02 -5.36 -2.41
CA VAL A 157 -1.16 -6.27 -1.65
C VAL A 157 -2.10 -7.19 -0.86
N LEU A 158 -1.82 -8.50 -0.81
CA LEU A 158 -2.47 -9.34 0.19
C LEU A 158 -2.30 -8.59 1.51
N GLU A 159 -3.38 -8.14 2.15
CA GLU A 159 -3.30 -7.70 3.55
C GLU A 159 -2.91 -8.95 4.33
N SER A 160 -1.59 -9.10 4.39
CA SER A 160 -0.80 -10.15 4.93
C SER A 160 -0.95 -11.56 4.34
N VAL A 161 0.15 -12.06 3.76
CA VAL A 161 0.29 -13.48 3.50
C VAL A 161 0.29 -14.19 4.85
N GLY A 162 -0.68 -15.09 5.06
CA GLY A 162 -0.69 -15.97 6.22
C GLY A 162 0.46 -16.97 6.18
N CYS A 163 0.81 -17.55 7.31
CA CYS A 163 1.83 -18.58 7.41
C CYS A 163 1.18 -19.97 7.36
N GLY A 164 1.90 -20.95 6.83
CA GLY A 164 1.57 -22.37 7.04
C GLY A 164 1.91 -22.82 8.46
N SER A 165 1.92 -24.13 8.68
CA SER A 165 2.32 -24.70 9.97
C SER A 165 3.71 -24.21 10.41
N PRO A 166 3.90 -23.84 11.69
CA PRO A 166 5.16 -23.34 12.20
C PRO A 166 6.28 -24.38 12.17
N PRO A 167 7.54 -23.97 11.99
CA PRO A 167 8.66 -24.89 12.04
C PRO A 167 8.80 -25.51 13.44
N PRO A 168 9.23 -26.78 13.54
CA PRO A 168 9.39 -27.46 14.82
C PRO A 168 10.48 -26.80 15.69
N LEU A 169 10.42 -27.05 17.00
CA LEU A 169 11.43 -26.64 17.98
C LEU A 169 12.12 -27.88 18.52
N THR A 170 13.45 -27.94 18.42
CA THR A 170 14.23 -29.05 19.00
C THR A 170 14.08 -29.07 20.52
N ASP A 171 13.83 -30.25 21.09
CA ASP A 171 13.58 -30.47 22.52
C ASP A 171 12.40 -29.65 23.09
N GLY A 172 11.45 -29.30 22.21
CA GLY A 172 10.22 -28.61 22.57
C GLY A 172 9.05 -29.01 21.67
N ASP A 173 7.87 -28.49 22.00
CA ASP A 173 6.63 -28.71 21.26
C ASP A 173 5.73 -27.48 21.33
N ILE A 174 4.66 -27.46 20.53
CA ILE A 174 3.64 -26.42 20.56
C ILE A 174 2.64 -26.76 21.68
N LYS A 175 2.32 -25.77 22.51
CA LYS A 175 1.50 -25.96 23.72
C LYS A 175 0.03 -26.29 23.42
N TYR A 176 -0.47 -25.87 22.26
CA TYR A 176 -1.87 -25.99 21.84
C TYR A 176 -1.99 -26.63 20.46
N THR A 177 -3.22 -26.75 19.96
CA THR A 177 -3.50 -27.35 18.66
C THR A 177 -2.86 -26.58 17.50
N VAL A 178 -2.22 -27.31 16.59
CA VAL A 178 -1.62 -26.74 15.37
C VAL A 178 -2.71 -26.54 14.30
N LYS A 179 -2.80 -25.33 13.76
CA LYS A 179 -3.61 -25.04 12.56
C LYS A 179 -2.81 -25.34 11.30
N SER A 180 -3.49 -25.64 10.20
CA SER A 180 -2.84 -25.74 8.88
C SER A 180 -2.41 -24.38 8.34
N ASN A 181 -3.13 -23.30 8.71
CA ASN A 181 -2.84 -21.92 8.30
C ASN A 181 -3.04 -20.94 9.46
N TYR A 182 -2.23 -19.88 9.46
CA TYR A 182 -2.21 -18.81 10.45
C TYR A 182 -2.29 -17.45 9.75
N SER A 183 -3.15 -16.55 10.23
CA SER A 183 -3.18 -15.17 9.74
C SER A 183 -1.94 -14.41 10.22
N HIS A 184 -1.61 -13.31 9.56
CA HIS A 184 -0.55 -12.42 10.03
C HIS A 184 -0.85 -11.87 11.42
N GLN A 185 0.23 -11.67 12.17
CA GLN A 185 0.25 -11.30 13.58
C GLN A 185 -0.33 -12.38 14.49
N GLU A 186 -0.84 -13.51 13.97
CA GLU A 186 -1.11 -14.67 14.82
C GLU A 186 0.20 -15.19 15.42
N ARG A 187 0.08 -15.65 16.67
CA ARG A 187 1.19 -16.17 17.46
C ARG A 187 0.93 -17.60 17.87
N VAL A 188 2.01 -18.35 17.98
CA VAL A 188 2.00 -19.73 18.47
C VAL A 188 2.93 -19.80 19.67
N GLU A 189 2.44 -20.39 20.76
CA GLU A 189 3.21 -20.60 21.98
C GLU A 189 3.87 -21.98 21.97
N PHE A 190 5.18 -21.99 22.18
CA PHE A 190 5.99 -23.18 22.33
C PHE A 190 6.25 -23.46 23.81
N MET A 191 6.55 -24.71 24.11
CA MET A 191 7.00 -25.18 25.42
C MET A 191 8.18 -26.14 25.24
N CYS A 192 9.11 -26.14 26.19
CA CYS A 192 10.19 -27.11 26.19
C CYS A 192 9.74 -28.44 26.78
N GLN A 193 10.43 -29.51 26.41
CA GLN A 193 10.28 -30.82 27.04
C GLN A 193 10.56 -30.76 28.54
N ARG A 194 10.12 -31.78 29.27
CA ARG A 194 10.31 -31.85 30.72
C ARG A 194 11.78 -31.68 31.10
N TYR A 195 12.04 -30.84 32.10
CA TYR A 195 13.35 -30.45 32.63
C TYR A 195 14.22 -29.55 31.73
N TYR A 196 13.80 -29.27 30.49
CA TYR A 196 14.47 -28.29 29.65
C TYR A 196 14.00 -26.88 30.00
N THR A 197 14.91 -25.92 29.94
CA THR A 197 14.61 -24.52 30.21
C THR A 197 14.52 -23.74 28.91
N MET A 198 13.46 -22.96 28.73
CA MET A 198 13.33 -22.10 27.56
C MET A 198 14.25 -20.90 27.65
N GLU A 199 15.02 -20.66 26.59
CA GLU A 199 15.74 -19.41 26.40
C GLU A 199 15.13 -18.63 25.23
N GLY A 200 14.85 -17.35 25.45
CA GLY A 200 14.11 -16.50 24.51
C GLY A 200 12.62 -16.39 24.85
N GLY A 201 11.86 -15.77 23.95
CA GLY A 201 10.41 -15.63 24.11
C GLY A 201 9.66 -16.90 23.67
N PRO A 202 8.56 -17.28 24.35
CA PRO A 202 7.83 -18.52 24.05
C PRO A 202 6.98 -18.45 22.78
N HIS A 203 7.01 -17.35 22.04
CA HIS A 203 6.11 -17.11 20.92
C HIS A 203 6.86 -17.00 19.60
N ARG A 204 6.34 -17.69 18.58
CA ARG A 204 6.60 -17.31 17.18
C ARG A 204 5.41 -16.53 16.64
N THR A 205 5.69 -15.46 15.89
CA THR A 205 4.66 -14.59 15.27
C THR A 205 4.75 -14.69 13.75
N CYS A 206 3.60 -14.88 13.10
CA CYS A 206 3.53 -14.88 11.64
C CYS A 206 3.61 -13.44 11.11
N ILE A 207 4.67 -13.09 10.41
CA ILE A 207 4.89 -11.77 9.81
C ILE A 207 5.02 -11.94 8.30
N ASN A 208 4.01 -11.51 7.54
CA ASN A 208 4.01 -11.53 6.07
C ASN A 208 4.43 -12.87 5.44
N GLY A 209 3.90 -13.98 5.96
CA GLY A 209 4.15 -15.33 5.47
C GLY A 209 5.37 -16.02 6.09
N GLU A 210 6.14 -15.32 6.93
CA GLU A 210 7.30 -15.88 7.62
C GLU A 210 7.11 -15.94 9.14
N TRP A 211 7.59 -17.04 9.75
CA TRP A 211 7.59 -17.19 11.20
C TRP A 211 8.79 -16.47 11.81
N THR A 212 8.50 -15.49 12.67
CA THR A 212 9.50 -14.72 13.42
C THR A 212 9.47 -15.10 14.90
N GLY A 213 10.62 -15.01 15.58
CA GLY A 213 10.75 -15.38 16.99
C GLY A 213 11.83 -16.44 17.20
N GLN A 214 12.83 -16.09 18.01
CA GLN A 214 13.98 -16.93 18.30
C GLN A 214 13.88 -17.48 19.72
N MET A 215 13.98 -18.81 19.83
CA MET A 215 13.95 -19.53 21.09
C MET A 215 14.75 -20.83 20.96
N ARG A 216 15.25 -21.34 22.10
CA ARG A 216 15.86 -22.67 22.21
C ARG A 216 15.55 -23.30 23.56
N CYS A 217 15.53 -24.62 23.60
CA CYS A 217 15.40 -25.38 24.83
C CYS A 217 16.79 -25.79 25.33
N LEU A 218 17.17 -25.26 26.48
CA LEU A 218 18.44 -25.55 27.13
C LEU A 218 18.33 -26.87 27.90
N LYS A 219 19.30 -27.75 27.66
CA LYS A 219 19.35 -29.08 28.26
C LYS A 219 19.47 -28.99 29.80
N PRO A 220 18.83 -29.91 30.54
CA PRO A 220 19.12 -30.09 31.94
C PRO A 220 20.51 -30.69 32.14
N CYS A 221 21.12 -30.41 33.27
CA CYS A 221 22.32 -31.13 33.72
C CYS A 221 21.91 -32.42 34.41
N ILE A 222 22.67 -33.48 34.15
CA ILE A 222 22.40 -34.82 34.67
C ILE A 222 23.54 -35.20 35.61
N VAL A 223 23.23 -35.45 36.87
CA VAL A 223 24.19 -35.98 37.85
C VAL A 223 23.63 -37.30 38.38
N ASN A 224 24.25 -38.40 37.96
CA ASN A 224 23.83 -39.76 38.30
C ASN A 224 24.84 -40.44 39.24
N GLU A 225 24.54 -41.69 39.61
CA GLU A 225 25.38 -42.50 40.50
C GLU A 225 26.82 -42.72 39.99
N ASP A 226 27.02 -42.77 38.67
CA ASP A 226 28.35 -42.90 38.11
C ASP A 226 29.19 -41.65 38.36
N VAL A 227 28.58 -40.48 38.20
CA VAL A 227 29.23 -39.19 38.52
C VAL A 227 29.57 -39.10 40.00
N TYR A 228 28.66 -39.50 40.90
CA TYR A 228 28.92 -39.51 42.35
C TYR A 228 30.14 -40.36 42.71
N ARG A 229 30.23 -41.56 42.13
CA ARG A 229 31.33 -42.50 42.39
C ARG A 229 32.66 -42.02 41.82
N GLN A 230 32.67 -41.51 40.59
CA GLN A 230 33.92 -41.07 39.93
C GLN A 230 34.55 -39.86 40.61
N HIS A 231 33.74 -38.96 41.17
CA HIS A 231 34.20 -37.73 41.79
C HIS A 231 34.24 -37.75 43.32
N ASN A 232 33.75 -38.84 43.96
CA ASN A 232 33.64 -38.99 45.43
C ASN A 232 32.80 -37.87 46.08
N ILE A 233 31.69 -37.51 45.43
CA ILE A 233 30.78 -36.42 45.82
C ILE A 233 29.36 -36.92 46.02
N THR A 234 28.57 -36.17 46.80
CA THR A 234 27.11 -36.34 46.99
C THR A 234 26.42 -34.98 46.99
N LEU A 235 25.11 -34.97 46.78
CA LEU A 235 24.31 -33.75 46.92
C LEU A 235 24.08 -33.39 48.39
N LYS A 236 23.97 -32.09 48.66
CA LYS A 236 23.74 -31.57 50.01
C LYS A 236 22.26 -31.53 50.42
N SER A 237 21.34 -31.28 49.49
CA SER A 237 19.92 -31.02 49.81
C SER A 237 18.90 -31.57 48.79
N SER A 238 19.30 -32.45 47.88
CA SER A 238 18.40 -33.02 46.86
C SER A 238 18.82 -34.43 46.49
N ASP A 239 17.86 -35.26 46.07
CA ASP A 239 18.09 -36.58 45.46
C ASP A 239 17.75 -36.55 43.95
N SER A 240 17.52 -35.37 43.37
CA SER A 240 17.23 -35.22 41.95
C SER A 240 18.43 -35.58 41.08
N THR A 241 18.17 -36.31 39.99
CA THR A 241 19.17 -36.58 38.95
C THR A 241 19.24 -35.46 37.90
N PHE A 242 18.17 -34.68 37.75
CA PHE A 242 18.03 -33.65 36.72
C PHE A 242 17.99 -32.26 37.36
N PHE A 243 18.80 -31.36 36.80
CA PHE A 243 18.90 -29.97 37.23
C PHE A 243 18.61 -29.06 36.04
N THR A 244 17.65 -28.17 36.20
CA THR A 244 17.25 -27.21 35.16
C THR A 244 18.37 -26.19 34.90
N HIS A 245 18.36 -25.53 33.75
CA HIS A 245 19.34 -24.47 33.49
C HIS A 245 19.23 -23.35 34.54
N ASP A 246 20.37 -22.77 34.91
CA ASP A 246 20.55 -21.78 35.98
C ASP A 246 20.28 -22.31 37.41
N GLU A 247 19.87 -23.57 37.56
CA GLU A 247 19.77 -24.21 38.86
C GLU A 247 21.15 -24.34 39.50
N ILE A 248 21.21 -24.01 40.79
CA ILE A 248 22.43 -24.05 41.58
C ILE A 248 22.44 -25.36 42.37
N VAL A 249 23.46 -26.17 42.12
CA VAL A 249 23.69 -27.47 42.73
C VAL A 249 24.81 -27.34 43.76
N GLU A 250 24.52 -27.75 44.99
CA GLU A 250 25.51 -27.81 46.08
C GLU A 250 25.94 -29.25 46.35
N PHE A 251 27.22 -29.51 46.07
CA PHE A 251 27.88 -30.77 46.34
C PHE A 251 28.56 -30.76 47.72
N ARG A 252 28.78 -31.95 48.25
CA ARG A 252 29.65 -32.21 49.40
C ARG A 252 30.44 -33.50 49.16
N CYS A 253 31.61 -33.63 49.78
CA CYS A 253 32.37 -34.87 49.68
C CYS A 253 31.63 -36.02 50.34
N ALA A 254 31.57 -37.17 49.67
CA ALA A 254 31.08 -38.40 50.30
C ALA A 254 32.03 -38.80 51.43
N ARG A 255 33.34 -38.70 51.17
CA ARG A 255 34.44 -38.86 52.12
C ARG A 255 35.59 -37.92 51.76
N GLY A 256 36.39 -37.53 52.74
CA GLY A 256 37.58 -36.70 52.51
C GLY A 256 37.24 -35.21 52.34
N VAL A 257 38.14 -34.48 51.69
CA VAL A 257 38.04 -33.02 51.51
C VAL A 257 38.03 -32.63 50.03
N PRO A 258 37.46 -31.45 49.68
CA PRO A 258 37.51 -30.94 48.32
C PRO A 258 38.95 -30.80 47.81
N VAL A 259 39.20 -31.28 46.59
CA VAL A 259 40.48 -31.10 45.89
C VAL A 259 40.26 -30.52 44.50
N GLY A 260 41.22 -29.73 44.02
CA GLY A 260 41.15 -29.04 42.73
C GLY A 260 40.49 -27.66 42.80
N ALA A 261 40.33 -27.04 41.63
CA ALA A 261 39.90 -25.63 41.49
C ALA A 261 38.39 -25.44 41.32
N VAL A 262 37.63 -26.53 41.10
CA VAL A 262 36.18 -26.46 40.87
C VAL A 262 35.46 -26.33 42.22
N ALA A 263 34.68 -25.27 42.41
CA ALA A 263 33.95 -25.04 43.65
C ALA A 263 32.86 -26.10 43.89
N MET A 264 32.52 -26.35 45.17
CA MET A 264 31.44 -27.29 45.54
C MET A 264 30.03 -26.80 45.19
N ARG A 265 29.89 -25.51 44.85
CA ARG A 265 28.63 -24.89 44.44
C ARG A 265 28.72 -24.57 42.95
N GLN A 266 27.90 -25.22 42.14
CA GLN A 266 27.97 -25.15 40.68
C GLN A 266 26.62 -24.82 40.10
N ARG A 267 26.62 -24.22 38.92
CA ARG A 267 25.40 -23.85 38.20
C ARG A 267 25.27 -24.70 36.95
N CYS A 268 24.07 -25.20 36.68
CA CYS A 268 23.81 -25.87 35.42
C CYS A 268 23.78 -24.90 34.24
N ASN A 269 24.66 -25.07 33.26
CA ASN A 269 24.73 -24.25 32.07
C ASN A 269 24.43 -25.08 30.80
N GLY A 270 23.17 -25.10 30.37
CA GLY A 270 22.76 -25.76 29.12
C GLY A 270 23.18 -27.23 29.00
N GLY A 271 23.05 -28.01 30.08
CA GLY A 271 23.44 -29.41 30.14
C GLY A 271 24.89 -29.66 30.56
N VAL A 272 25.66 -28.59 30.78
CA VAL A 272 27.04 -28.68 31.29
C VAL A 272 27.07 -28.20 32.74
N ILE A 273 27.56 -29.07 33.62
CA ILE A 273 27.88 -28.73 35.01
C ILE A 273 29.32 -29.14 35.29
N LEU A 274 30.12 -28.23 35.84
CA LEU A 274 31.47 -28.57 36.25
C LEU A 274 31.39 -29.40 37.54
N LEU A 275 32.08 -30.53 37.57
CA LEU A 275 32.00 -31.47 38.70
C LEU A 275 33.21 -31.27 39.62
N PRO A 276 33.00 -30.94 40.91
CA PRO A 276 34.08 -30.91 41.89
C PRO A 276 34.53 -32.34 42.24
N THR A 277 35.74 -32.48 42.80
CA THR A 277 36.32 -33.79 43.15
C THR A 277 36.80 -33.80 44.60
N CYS A 278 36.73 -34.95 45.27
CA CYS A 278 37.20 -35.12 46.66
C CYS A 278 38.19 -36.29 46.80
N GLN A 279 39.14 -36.16 47.74
CA GLN A 279 40.10 -37.20 48.13
C GLN A 279 40.18 -37.33 49.65
#